data_AF-A0A948EGD8-F1
#
_entry.id   AF-A0A948EGD8-F1
#
_cell.length_a   1.000
_cell.length_b   1.000
_cell.length_c   1.000
_cell.angle_alpha   90.00
_cell.angle_beta   90.00
_cell.angle_gamma   90.00
#
_symmetry.space_group_name_H-M   'P 1'
#
loop_
_entity.id
_entity.type
_entity.pdbx_description
1 polymer ?
#
loop_
_entity_poly.entity_id
_entity_poly.type
_entity_poly.pdbx_seq_one_letter_code
_entity_poly.pdbx_strand_id
1 'polypeptide(L)'
;MKNLNYNQFNKFIESDVIHPFYQKRLLSLKKIKLNYLIKRKNPYLFKAKNIQTAGDFSKYLLDAFLSSQEETFFGDLLENLAIHICKQIFDGKKAEQVKFRSVDLIFKRDNKLYIVGIKSGPNWGNSDQLNAMKGNFKKSKETLKKEGEKLRIISVNGCMYGKDNKPLKKDKKDYKRNYYKLCGQQFWELISADDKLYKKIIEPLDKEAKKRDEVFQSLYVKKLNEMTKDLIELFYTDNDLDWNKIIDYVSKKETKKRKLKEKSSSKANK
;
A
#
# COMPACT_ATOMS: atom_id res chain seq x y z
N MET A 1 -26.72 -11.23 17.09
CA MET A 1 -25.72 -10.57 16.22
C MET A 1 -25.01 -11.65 15.43
N LYS A 2 -24.67 -11.42 14.14
CA LYS A 2 -23.85 -12.38 13.39
C LYS A 2 -22.44 -12.40 14.01
N ASN A 3 -21.91 -13.59 14.28
CA ASN A 3 -20.53 -13.76 14.75
C ASN A 3 -19.63 -14.12 13.57
N LEU A 4 -18.35 -13.73 13.64
CA LEU A 4 -17.39 -14.07 12.60
C LEU A 4 -17.12 -15.57 12.60
N ASN A 5 -17.30 -16.21 11.44
CA ASN A 5 -16.92 -17.61 11.26
C ASN A 5 -15.40 -17.69 11.02
N TYR A 6 -14.65 -18.02 12.08
CA TYR A 6 -13.19 -18.05 12.03
C TYR A 6 -12.60 -19.06 11.05
N ASN A 7 -13.32 -20.15 10.73
CA ASN A 7 -12.87 -21.10 9.72
C ASN A 7 -12.95 -20.50 8.31
N GLN A 8 -14.05 -19.82 7.99
CA GLN A 8 -14.19 -19.11 6.70
C GLN A 8 -13.25 -17.92 6.61
N PHE A 9 -13.09 -17.19 7.70
CA PHE A 9 -12.17 -16.06 7.81
C PHE A 9 -10.70 -16.48 7.57
N ASN A 10 -10.24 -17.57 8.21
CA ASN A 10 -8.88 -18.07 8.00
C ASN A 10 -8.65 -18.53 6.56
N LYS A 11 -9.64 -19.20 5.95
CA LYS A 11 -9.60 -19.56 4.52
C LYS A 11 -9.49 -18.33 3.63
N PHE A 12 -10.27 -17.28 3.90
CA PHE A 12 -10.20 -16.03 3.13
C PHE A 12 -8.84 -15.34 3.28
N ILE A 13 -8.25 -15.32 4.47
CA ILE A 13 -6.89 -14.77 4.64
C ILE A 13 -5.88 -15.55 3.79
N GLU A 14 -5.97 -16.88 3.80
CA GLU A 14 -5.08 -17.71 2.99
C GLU A 14 -5.26 -17.44 1.48
N SER A 15 -6.50 -17.50 0.98
CA SER A 15 -6.81 -17.41 -0.45
C SER A 15 -6.74 -16.01 -1.05
N ASP A 16 -7.18 -15.00 -0.31
CA ASP A 16 -7.42 -13.64 -0.83
C ASP A 16 -6.43 -12.61 -0.28
N VAL A 17 -5.65 -12.94 0.75
CA VAL A 17 -4.61 -12.05 1.31
C VAL A 17 -3.23 -12.63 1.07
N ILE A 18 -2.92 -13.81 1.62
CA ILE A 18 -1.57 -14.37 1.58
C ILE A 18 -1.20 -14.84 0.18
N HIS A 19 -2.02 -15.69 -0.45
CA HIS A 19 -1.68 -16.21 -1.77
C HIS A 19 -1.45 -15.09 -2.81
N PRO A 20 -2.32 -14.07 -2.93
CA PRO A 20 -2.11 -12.98 -3.87
C PRO A 20 -0.92 -12.10 -3.49
N PHE A 21 -0.63 -11.92 -2.21
CA PHE A 21 0.56 -11.17 -1.74
C PHE A 21 1.84 -11.81 -2.28
N TYR A 22 2.03 -13.12 -2.06
CA TYR A 22 3.22 -13.84 -2.53
C TYR A 22 3.31 -13.89 -4.06
N GLN A 23 2.19 -14.10 -4.75
CA GLN A 23 2.15 -14.06 -6.21
C GLN A 23 2.60 -12.69 -6.76
N LYS A 24 2.02 -11.59 -6.25
CA LYS A 24 2.38 -10.23 -6.66
C LYS A 24 3.85 -9.91 -6.35
N ARG A 25 4.33 -10.35 -5.18
CA ARG A 25 5.72 -10.20 -4.74
C ARG A 25 6.70 -10.89 -5.70
N LEU A 26 6.45 -12.16 -6.04
CA LEU A 26 7.26 -12.93 -7.01
C LEU A 26 7.21 -12.33 -8.42
N LEU A 27 6.02 -11.93 -8.90
CA LEU A 27 5.88 -11.33 -10.22
C LEU A 27 6.62 -9.99 -10.33
N SER A 28 6.56 -9.15 -9.29
CA SER A 28 7.32 -7.89 -9.23
C SER A 28 8.82 -8.14 -9.31
N LEU A 29 9.32 -9.13 -8.55
CA LEU A 29 10.73 -9.51 -8.56
C LEU A 29 11.18 -10.09 -9.91
N LYS A 30 10.33 -10.88 -10.60
CA LYS A 30 10.63 -11.38 -11.95
C LYS A 30 10.76 -10.25 -12.99
N LYS A 31 9.89 -9.24 -12.90
CA LYS A 31 9.77 -8.17 -13.90
C LYS A 31 10.75 -7.02 -13.71
N ILE A 32 11.29 -6.85 -12.50
CA ILE A 32 12.11 -5.68 -12.19
C ILE A 32 13.48 -5.73 -12.90
N LYS A 33 13.94 -4.56 -13.33
CA LYS A 33 15.23 -4.34 -14.02
C LYS A 33 15.94 -3.14 -13.42
N LEU A 34 17.28 -3.13 -13.48
CA LEU A 34 18.11 -2.06 -12.93
C LEU A 34 17.74 -0.67 -13.48
N ASN A 35 17.59 -0.56 -14.80
CA ASN A 35 17.30 0.72 -15.48
C ASN A 35 15.99 1.39 -15.01
N TYR A 36 15.01 0.60 -14.58
CA TYR A 36 13.75 1.07 -14.04
C TYR A 36 13.90 1.55 -12.59
N LEU A 37 14.75 0.88 -11.81
CA LEU A 37 14.96 1.20 -10.40
C LEU A 37 15.83 2.43 -10.19
N ILE A 38 16.97 2.47 -10.86
CA ILE A 38 17.97 3.52 -10.65
C ILE A 38 17.42 4.92 -10.96
N LYS A 39 16.55 5.04 -11.98
CA LYS A 39 15.89 6.31 -12.37
C LYS A 39 14.90 6.84 -11.33
N ARG A 40 14.44 6.02 -10.38
CA ARG A 40 13.44 6.40 -9.37
C ARG A 40 14.03 6.71 -8.00
N LYS A 41 15.35 6.67 -7.89
CA LYS A 41 16.04 6.84 -6.62
C LYS A 41 16.95 8.06 -6.67
N ASN A 42 17.35 8.53 -5.49
CA ASN A 42 18.18 9.71 -5.35
C ASN A 42 19.67 9.28 -5.32
N PRO A 43 20.45 9.49 -6.41
CA PRO A 43 21.85 9.08 -6.46
C PRO A 43 22.72 9.83 -5.44
N TYR A 44 22.37 11.08 -5.09
CA TYR A 44 23.09 11.86 -4.08
C TYR A 44 22.98 11.24 -2.69
N LEU A 45 21.79 10.69 -2.34
CA LEU A 45 21.60 9.98 -1.08
C LEU A 45 22.47 8.72 -1.01
N PHE A 46 22.64 8.01 -2.13
CA PHE A 46 23.50 6.81 -2.16
C PHE A 46 24.97 7.14 -2.00
N LYS A 47 25.43 8.23 -2.64
CA LYS A 47 26.78 8.72 -2.42
C LYS A 47 27.00 9.13 -0.96
N ALA A 48 26.04 9.83 -0.36
CA ALA A 48 26.10 10.24 1.05
C ALA A 48 26.08 9.06 2.04
N LYS A 49 25.47 7.93 1.66
CA LYS A 49 25.51 6.67 2.44
C LYS A 49 26.83 5.90 2.31
N ASN A 50 27.81 6.43 1.57
CA ASN A 50 29.09 5.78 1.30
C ASN A 50 28.93 4.36 0.72
N ILE A 51 28.01 4.17 -0.22
CA ILE A 51 27.89 2.91 -0.95
C ILE A 51 29.08 2.81 -1.91
N GLN A 52 29.90 1.78 -1.77
CA GLN A 52 31.15 1.63 -2.53
C GLN A 52 31.09 0.49 -3.55
N THR A 53 30.34 -0.57 -3.27
CA THR A 53 30.30 -1.76 -4.14
C THR A 53 29.04 -1.80 -5.01
N ALA A 54 29.16 -2.38 -6.21
CA ALA A 54 28.02 -2.69 -7.08
C ALA A 54 27.01 -3.64 -6.40
N GLY A 55 27.50 -4.58 -5.58
CA GLY A 55 26.68 -5.50 -4.81
C GLY A 55 25.78 -4.79 -3.82
N ASP A 56 26.37 -3.94 -2.97
CA ASP A 56 25.61 -3.16 -1.98
C ASP A 56 24.64 -2.20 -2.65
N PHE A 57 25.04 -1.57 -3.76
CA PHE A 57 24.16 -0.67 -4.48
C PHE A 57 22.95 -1.41 -5.07
N SER A 58 23.17 -2.55 -5.74
CA SER A 58 22.09 -3.39 -6.27
C SER A 58 21.17 -3.90 -5.17
N LYS A 59 21.72 -4.39 -4.07
CA LYS A 59 20.96 -4.87 -2.92
C LYS A 59 20.07 -3.77 -2.36
N TYR A 60 20.65 -2.58 -2.12
CA TYR A 60 19.90 -1.44 -1.62
C TYR A 60 18.74 -1.06 -2.56
N LEU A 61 19.00 -0.98 -3.87
CA LEU A 61 17.97 -0.65 -4.87
C LEU A 61 16.83 -1.67 -4.86
N LEU A 62 17.18 -2.95 -4.80
CA LEU A 62 16.22 -4.06 -4.83
C LEU A 62 15.38 -4.12 -3.55
N ASP A 63 16.01 -4.04 -2.37
CA ASP A 63 15.32 -4.07 -1.08
C ASP A 63 14.38 -2.88 -0.91
N ALA A 64 14.83 -1.68 -1.29
CA ALA A 64 14.01 -0.48 -1.24
C ALA A 64 12.84 -0.51 -2.23
N PHE A 65 12.95 -1.28 -3.31
CA PHE A 65 11.83 -1.51 -4.23
C PHE A 65 10.83 -2.50 -3.63
N LEU A 66 11.31 -3.64 -3.15
CA LEU A 66 10.49 -4.69 -2.56
C LEU A 66 9.68 -4.13 -1.38
N SER A 67 10.33 -3.43 -0.45
CA SER A 67 9.66 -2.83 0.71
C SER A 67 8.51 -1.89 0.31
N SER A 68 8.72 -1.00 -0.68
CA SER A 68 7.67 -0.07 -1.13
C SER A 68 6.48 -0.76 -1.82
N GLN A 69 6.76 -1.83 -2.57
CA GLN A 69 5.72 -2.59 -3.27
C GLN A 69 4.94 -3.48 -2.31
N GLU A 70 5.63 -4.10 -1.36
CA GLU A 70 5.03 -4.94 -0.32
C GLU A 70 4.03 -4.13 0.50
N GLU A 71 4.38 -2.91 0.92
CA GLU A 71 3.44 -2.03 1.64
C GLU A 71 2.19 -1.71 0.82
N THR A 72 2.36 -1.42 -0.48
CA THR A 72 1.25 -1.11 -1.38
C THR A 72 0.33 -2.32 -1.56
N PHE A 73 0.90 -3.48 -1.92
CA PHE A 73 0.11 -4.70 -2.13
C PHE A 73 -0.60 -5.15 -0.86
N PHE A 74 0.09 -5.11 0.28
CA PHE A 74 -0.48 -5.56 1.53
C PHE A 74 -1.56 -4.59 2.04
N GLY A 75 -1.39 -3.28 1.82
CA GLY A 75 -2.42 -2.28 2.07
C GLY A 75 -3.72 -2.57 1.33
N ASP A 76 -3.66 -2.82 0.02
CA ASP A 76 -4.83 -3.15 -0.80
C ASP A 76 -5.51 -4.45 -0.35
N LEU A 77 -4.73 -5.46 0.01
CA LEU A 77 -5.25 -6.76 0.44
C LEU A 77 -5.93 -6.66 1.81
N LEU A 78 -5.36 -5.91 2.75
CA LEU A 78 -5.99 -5.67 4.06
C LEU A 78 -7.23 -4.77 3.97
N GLU A 79 -7.28 -3.82 3.03
CA GLU A 79 -8.52 -3.07 2.73
C GLU A 79 -9.63 -4.04 2.31
N ASN A 80 -9.33 -4.95 1.37
CA ASN A 80 -10.30 -5.94 0.92
C ASN A 80 -10.72 -6.89 2.05
N LEU A 81 -9.79 -7.28 2.93
CA LEU A 81 -10.10 -8.05 4.14
C LEU A 81 -11.09 -7.31 5.05
N ALA A 82 -10.84 -6.03 5.33
CA ALA A 82 -11.72 -5.21 6.16
C ALA A 82 -13.14 -5.10 5.57
N ILE A 83 -13.24 -4.90 4.25
CA ILE A 83 -14.53 -4.88 3.54
C ILE A 83 -15.22 -6.25 3.64
N HIS A 84 -14.49 -7.35 3.45
CA HIS A 84 -15.02 -8.71 3.53
C HIS A 84 -15.58 -9.03 4.91
N ILE A 85 -14.83 -8.73 5.98
CA ILE A 85 -15.29 -8.91 7.37
C ILE A 85 -16.58 -8.13 7.60
N CYS A 86 -16.60 -6.84 7.23
CA CYS A 86 -17.78 -6.00 7.43
C CYS A 86 -18.99 -6.49 6.62
N LYS A 87 -18.77 -7.03 5.42
CA LYS A 87 -19.80 -7.67 4.61
C LYS A 87 -20.43 -8.86 5.35
N GLN A 88 -19.64 -9.70 5.99
CA GLN A 88 -20.16 -10.87 6.71
C GLN A 88 -20.95 -10.49 7.97
N ILE A 89 -20.48 -9.50 8.73
CA ILE A 89 -21.06 -9.15 10.03
C ILE A 89 -22.21 -8.14 9.92
N PHE A 90 -22.04 -7.11 9.09
CA PHE A 90 -22.94 -5.96 9.01
C PHE A 90 -23.52 -5.72 7.61
N ASP A 91 -23.40 -6.70 6.70
CA ASP A 91 -23.82 -6.58 5.30
C ASP A 91 -23.23 -5.33 4.61
N GLY A 92 -22.02 -4.96 5.06
CA GLY A 92 -21.25 -3.81 4.56
C GLY A 92 -20.90 -3.95 3.08
N LYS A 93 -20.84 -2.81 2.40
CA LYS A 93 -20.62 -2.73 0.94
C LYS A 93 -19.43 -1.86 0.61
N LYS A 94 -18.66 -2.27 -0.39
CA LYS A 94 -17.64 -1.41 -1.00
C LYS A 94 -18.34 -0.19 -1.60
N ALA A 95 -17.82 1.00 -1.32
CA ALA A 95 -18.42 2.23 -1.82
C ALA A 95 -18.12 2.42 -3.32
N GLU A 96 -19.06 3.01 -4.05
CA GLU A 96 -18.86 3.42 -5.43
C GLU A 96 -17.90 4.63 -5.48
N GLN A 97 -16.62 4.42 -5.76
CA GLN A 97 -15.58 5.45 -5.62
C GLN A 97 -15.79 6.70 -6.49
N VAL A 98 -16.46 6.56 -7.65
CA VAL A 98 -16.82 7.70 -8.51
C VAL A 98 -17.74 8.67 -7.77
N LYS A 99 -18.68 8.13 -6.99
CA LYS A 99 -19.70 8.84 -6.24
C LYS A 99 -19.25 9.24 -4.83
N PHE A 100 -18.55 8.34 -4.14
CA PHE A 100 -18.13 8.49 -2.75
C PHE A 100 -16.60 8.50 -2.64
N ARG A 101 -15.97 9.58 -3.13
CA ARG A 101 -14.51 9.74 -3.03
C ARG A 101 -14.04 9.62 -1.59
N SER A 102 -12.88 8.99 -1.37
CA SER A 102 -12.29 8.75 -0.03
C SER A 102 -13.13 7.90 0.92
N VAL A 103 -14.21 7.27 0.44
CA VAL A 103 -14.99 6.27 1.18
C VAL A 103 -14.74 4.93 0.49
N ASP A 104 -14.36 3.92 1.26
CA ASP A 104 -14.05 2.58 0.78
C ASP A 104 -15.15 1.59 1.23
N LEU A 105 -15.79 1.85 2.37
CA LEU A 105 -16.78 0.97 3.00
C LEU A 105 -17.98 1.76 3.54
N ILE A 106 -19.19 1.26 3.29
CA ILE A 106 -20.45 1.78 3.84
C ILE A 106 -21.24 0.64 4.49
N PHE A 107 -21.69 0.81 5.74
CA PHE A 107 -22.47 -0.19 6.46
C PHE A 107 -23.33 0.43 7.57
N LYS A 108 -24.33 -0.32 8.05
CA LYS A 108 -25.23 0.09 9.14
C LYS A 108 -24.91 -0.70 10.41
N ARG A 109 -24.84 -0.01 11.55
CA ARG A 109 -24.62 -0.60 12.88
C ARG A 109 -25.18 0.33 13.95
N ASP A 110 -25.82 -0.22 14.99
CA ASP A 110 -26.32 0.53 16.16
C ASP A 110 -27.14 1.78 15.81
N ASN A 111 -28.09 1.61 14.87
CA ASN A 111 -28.97 2.66 14.33
C ASN A 111 -28.21 3.86 13.71
N LYS A 112 -27.03 3.61 13.14
CA LYS A 112 -26.19 4.61 12.45
C LYS A 112 -25.71 4.05 11.12
N LEU A 113 -25.50 4.94 10.15
CA LEU A 113 -24.79 4.63 8.91
C LEU A 113 -23.34 5.07 9.05
N TYR A 114 -22.39 4.17 8.80
CA TYR A 114 -20.98 4.49 8.77
C TYR A 114 -20.50 4.63 7.33
N ILE A 115 -19.77 5.72 7.05
CA ILE A 115 -18.97 5.87 5.83
C ILE A 115 -17.51 5.86 6.25
N VAL A 116 -16.73 4.94 5.71
CA VAL A 116 -15.37 4.66 6.18
C VAL A 116 -14.38 4.80 5.04
N GLY A 117 -13.37 5.66 5.23
CA GLY A 117 -12.15 5.65 4.43
C GLY A 117 -11.09 4.82 5.15
N ILE A 118 -10.60 3.76 4.52
CA ILE A 118 -9.65 2.80 5.07
C ILE A 118 -8.23 3.20 4.66
N LYS A 119 -7.30 3.16 5.61
CA LYS A 119 -5.89 3.49 5.42
C LYS A 119 -5.03 2.52 6.22
N SER A 120 -3.78 2.33 5.81
CA SER A 120 -2.88 1.41 6.50
C SER A 120 -2.60 1.86 7.94
N GLY A 121 -2.11 3.09 8.10
CA GLY A 121 -1.73 3.64 9.41
C GLY A 121 -2.23 5.06 9.68
N PRO A 122 -2.00 5.60 10.89
CA PRO A 122 -2.53 6.91 11.32
C PRO A 122 -1.91 8.10 10.58
N ASN A 123 -0.68 7.96 10.06
CA ASN A 123 0.12 8.99 9.40
C ASN A 123 0.15 8.82 7.87
N TRP A 124 -1.01 8.50 7.28
CA TRP A 124 -1.11 8.13 5.87
C TRP A 124 -1.06 9.31 4.89
N GLY A 125 -1.18 10.55 5.36
CA GLY A 125 -1.24 11.70 4.46
C GLY A 125 -0.94 13.04 5.11
N ASN A 126 -0.58 13.99 4.25
CA ASN A 126 -0.30 15.37 4.61
C ASN A 126 -1.59 16.20 4.86
N SER A 127 -1.44 17.49 5.17
CA SER A 127 -2.56 18.39 5.43
C SER A 127 -3.58 18.47 4.29
N ASP A 128 -3.10 18.44 3.05
CA ASP A 128 -3.95 18.60 1.87
C ASP A 128 -4.79 17.35 1.62
N GLN A 129 -4.17 16.16 1.75
CA GLN A 129 -4.87 14.89 1.67
C GLN A 129 -5.93 14.75 2.78
N LEU A 130 -5.60 15.19 4.00
CA LEU A 130 -6.56 15.22 5.11
C LEU A 130 -7.72 16.20 4.85
N ASN A 131 -7.43 17.38 4.29
CA ASN A 131 -8.44 18.36 3.94
C ASN A 131 -9.37 17.88 2.84
N ALA A 132 -8.83 17.20 1.82
CA ALA A 132 -9.59 16.57 0.75
C ALA A 132 -10.51 15.47 1.29
N MET A 133 -10.01 14.56 2.13
CA MET A 133 -10.82 13.50 2.75
C MET A 133 -12.00 14.09 3.54
N LYS A 134 -11.76 15.10 4.39
CA LYS A 134 -12.82 15.79 5.15
C LYS A 134 -13.89 16.38 4.23
N GLY A 135 -13.47 17.03 3.14
CA GLY A 135 -14.39 17.60 2.15
C GLY A 135 -15.22 16.51 1.46
N ASN A 136 -14.59 15.40 1.10
CA ASN A 136 -15.25 14.26 0.48
C ASN A 136 -16.25 13.60 1.43
N PHE A 137 -15.91 13.38 2.70
CA PHE A 137 -16.85 12.87 3.71
C PHE A 137 -18.09 13.75 3.87
N LYS A 138 -17.92 15.08 3.86
CA LYS A 138 -19.05 16.01 3.87
C LYS A 138 -19.95 15.79 2.64
N LYS A 139 -19.36 15.77 1.44
CA LYS A 139 -20.09 15.54 0.19
C LYS A 139 -20.82 14.20 0.19
N SER A 140 -20.18 13.11 0.63
CA SER A 140 -20.80 11.80 0.74
C SER A 140 -22.02 11.81 1.66
N LYS A 141 -21.94 12.51 2.81
CA LYS A 141 -23.10 12.68 3.70
C LYS A 141 -24.24 13.42 3.02
N GLU A 142 -23.94 14.51 2.33
CA GLU A 142 -24.95 15.30 1.60
C GLU A 142 -25.62 14.47 0.49
N THR A 143 -24.85 13.71 -0.29
CA THR A 143 -25.38 12.80 -1.31
C THR A 143 -26.30 11.74 -0.70
N LEU A 144 -25.85 11.05 0.34
CA LEU A 144 -26.66 10.02 1.01
C LEU A 144 -27.96 10.59 1.60
N LYS A 145 -27.91 11.82 2.16
CA LYS A 145 -29.12 12.51 2.65
C LYS A 145 -30.09 12.86 1.53
N LYS A 146 -29.59 13.33 0.38
CA LYS A 146 -30.42 13.59 -0.81
C LYS A 146 -31.08 12.32 -1.34
N GLU A 147 -30.42 11.18 -1.19
CA GLU A 147 -30.92 9.85 -1.56
C GLU A 147 -31.87 9.23 -0.52
N GLY A 148 -32.27 10.01 0.50
CA GLY A 148 -33.29 9.61 1.47
C GLY A 148 -32.75 8.88 2.70
N GLU A 149 -31.44 8.81 2.94
CA GLU A 149 -30.91 8.21 4.16
C GLU A 149 -31.32 9.03 5.40
N LYS A 150 -32.10 8.40 6.30
CA LYS A 150 -32.60 9.03 7.52
C LYS A 150 -31.66 8.86 8.71
N LEU A 151 -30.87 7.80 8.73
CA LEU A 151 -29.96 7.50 9.85
C LEU A 151 -28.90 8.58 10.05
N ARG A 152 -28.40 8.67 11.28
CA ARG A 152 -27.23 9.49 11.59
C ARG A 152 -26.01 8.90 10.86
N ILE A 153 -25.36 9.72 10.03
CA ILE A 153 -24.19 9.31 9.25
C ILE A 153 -22.91 9.66 10.00
N ILE A 154 -22.06 8.66 10.25
CA ILE A 154 -20.78 8.80 10.95
C ILE A 154 -19.65 8.62 9.94
N SER A 155 -18.79 9.63 9.83
CA SER A 155 -17.58 9.58 9.01
C SER A 155 -16.43 8.99 9.84
N VAL A 156 -15.76 7.97 9.30
CA VAL A 156 -14.63 7.30 9.96
C VAL A 156 -13.43 7.25 9.01
N ASN A 157 -12.28 7.66 9.49
CA ASN A 157 -10.99 7.28 8.93
C ASN A 157 -10.49 6.06 9.70
N GLY A 158 -10.67 4.86 9.12
CA GLY A 158 -10.23 3.61 9.70
C GLY A 158 -8.77 3.35 9.37
N CYS A 159 -7.93 3.16 10.39
CA CYS A 159 -6.53 2.81 10.23
C CYS A 159 -6.30 1.37 10.69
N MET A 160 -5.76 0.53 9.81
CA MET A 160 -5.61 -0.92 10.05
C MET A 160 -4.60 -1.23 11.17
N TYR A 161 -3.60 -0.37 11.37
CA TYR A 161 -2.67 -0.44 12.48
C TYR A 161 -2.48 0.94 13.17
N GLY A 162 -1.73 0.93 14.27
CA GLY A 162 -1.39 2.12 15.04
C GLY A 162 -2.41 2.45 16.14
N LYS A 163 -2.18 3.56 16.84
CA LYS A 163 -3.01 4.03 17.95
C LYS A 163 -3.34 5.51 17.78
N ASP A 164 -4.55 5.92 18.14
CA ASP A 164 -4.94 7.32 18.25
C ASP A 164 -5.77 7.52 19.52
N ASN A 165 -5.21 8.21 20.50
CA ASN A 165 -5.84 8.41 21.80
C ASN A 165 -6.90 9.53 21.81
N LYS A 166 -7.07 10.25 20.69
CA LYS A 166 -8.04 11.33 20.52
C LYS A 166 -8.85 11.10 19.24
N PRO A 167 -9.69 10.04 19.18
CA PRO A 167 -10.28 9.56 17.94
C PRO A 167 -11.20 10.58 17.27
N LEU A 168 -11.98 11.38 18.02
CA LEU A 168 -12.82 12.41 17.44
C LEU A 168 -11.99 13.58 16.92
N LYS A 169 -11.95 13.76 15.60
CA LYS A 169 -11.31 14.89 14.93
C LYS A 169 -12.36 15.94 14.58
N LYS A 170 -12.35 17.04 15.34
CA LYS A 170 -13.23 18.19 15.11
C LYS A 170 -12.61 19.14 14.09
N ASP A 171 -13.39 19.54 13.09
CA ASP A 171 -13.04 20.62 12.19
C ASP A 171 -13.51 21.95 12.80
N LYS A 172 -12.61 22.93 12.85
CA LYS A 172 -12.88 24.22 13.49
C LYS A 172 -13.87 25.08 12.69
N LYS A 173 -13.98 24.86 11.37
CA LYS A 173 -14.77 25.71 10.46
C LYS A 173 -16.13 25.12 10.13
N ASP A 174 -16.23 23.80 10.06
CA ASP A 174 -17.46 23.12 9.65
C ASP A 174 -17.62 21.77 10.37
N TYR A 175 -18.53 21.68 11.34
CA TYR A 175 -18.76 20.45 12.10
C TYR A 175 -19.20 19.27 11.21
N LYS A 176 -19.74 19.52 10.01
CA LYS A 176 -20.06 18.46 9.04
C LYS A 176 -18.81 17.80 8.47
N ARG A 177 -17.62 18.36 8.70
CA ARG A 177 -16.32 17.76 8.37
C ARG A 177 -15.70 16.98 9.53
N ASN A 178 -16.37 16.90 10.68
CA ASN A 178 -15.94 16.05 11.79
C ASN A 178 -15.95 14.59 11.38
N TYR A 179 -14.96 13.85 11.86
CA TYR A 179 -14.82 12.41 11.64
C TYR A 179 -14.15 11.74 12.84
N TYR A 180 -14.30 10.44 12.96
CA TYR A 180 -13.53 9.62 13.90
C TYR A 180 -12.30 9.03 13.19
N LYS A 181 -11.12 9.19 13.75
CA LYS A 181 -9.95 8.38 13.38
C LYS A 181 -9.89 7.20 14.35
N LEU A 182 -10.20 6.01 13.86
CA LEU A 182 -10.15 4.78 14.65
C LEU A 182 -8.97 3.95 14.14
N CYS A 183 -8.07 3.55 15.04
CA CYS A 183 -6.83 2.88 14.66
C CYS A 183 -6.71 1.51 15.34
N GLY A 184 -6.14 0.55 14.62
CA GLY A 184 -5.86 -0.79 15.14
C GLY A 184 -7.11 -1.43 15.73
N GLN A 185 -7.03 -1.84 17.00
CA GLN A 185 -8.13 -2.52 17.72
C GLN A 185 -9.48 -1.84 17.52
N GLN A 186 -9.57 -0.52 17.67
CA GLN A 186 -10.85 0.21 17.55
C GLN A 186 -11.46 0.13 16.15
N PHE A 187 -10.63 0.12 15.11
CA PHE A 187 -11.11 -0.01 13.74
C PHE A 187 -11.58 -1.45 13.46
N TRP A 188 -10.77 -2.44 13.85
CA TRP A 188 -11.13 -3.84 13.67
C TRP A 188 -12.41 -4.22 14.42
N GLU A 189 -12.58 -3.73 15.64
CA GLU A 189 -13.79 -3.91 16.44
C GLU A 189 -15.01 -3.24 15.80
N LEU A 190 -14.86 -2.04 15.23
CA LEU A 190 -15.94 -1.32 14.55
C LEU A 190 -16.55 -2.17 13.43
N ILE A 191 -15.71 -2.82 12.62
CA ILE A 191 -16.16 -3.54 11.42
C ILE A 191 -16.52 -5.01 11.67
N SER A 192 -16.17 -5.56 12.84
CA SER A 192 -16.34 -7.00 13.14
C SER A 192 -17.16 -7.33 14.37
N ALA A 193 -17.40 -6.36 15.26
CA ALA A 193 -17.88 -6.59 16.63
C ALA A 193 -16.97 -7.48 17.51
N ASP A 194 -15.71 -7.70 17.13
CA ASP A 194 -14.74 -8.49 17.89
C ASP A 194 -13.51 -7.63 18.25
N ASP A 195 -13.38 -7.34 19.54
CA ASP A 195 -12.30 -6.50 20.10
C ASP A 195 -10.93 -7.18 20.08
N LYS A 196 -10.87 -8.49 19.85
CA LYS A 196 -9.64 -9.30 19.76
C LYS A 196 -9.23 -9.58 18.32
N LEU A 197 -10.04 -9.20 17.32
CA LEU A 197 -9.77 -9.51 15.91
C LEU A 197 -8.39 -9.02 15.44
N TYR A 198 -7.94 -7.85 15.91
CA TYR A 198 -6.64 -7.28 15.53
C TYR A 198 -5.44 -8.20 15.84
N LYS A 199 -5.57 -9.09 16.83
CA LYS A 199 -4.57 -10.14 17.14
C LYS A 199 -4.83 -11.39 16.31
N LYS A 200 -6.09 -11.81 16.19
CA LYS A 200 -6.49 -13.03 15.47
C LYS A 200 -6.18 -12.98 13.98
N ILE A 201 -6.08 -11.79 13.37
CA ILE A 201 -5.62 -11.62 11.99
C ILE A 201 -4.18 -12.15 11.80
N ILE A 202 -3.31 -12.09 12.82
CA ILE A 202 -1.88 -12.43 12.69
C ILE A 202 -1.66 -13.94 12.55
N GLU A 203 -2.40 -14.77 13.29
CA GLU A 203 -2.20 -16.22 13.32
C GLU A 203 -2.23 -16.91 11.94
N PRO A 204 -3.23 -16.67 11.07
CA PRO A 204 -3.23 -17.24 9.72
C PRO A 204 -2.15 -16.65 8.81
N LEU A 205 -1.67 -15.41 9.07
CA LEU A 205 -0.59 -14.81 8.30
C LEU A 205 0.76 -15.51 8.58
N ASP A 206 1.04 -15.87 9.83
CA ASP A 206 2.33 -16.51 10.21
C ASP A 206 2.48 -17.93 9.67
N LYS A 207 1.41 -18.74 9.72
CA LYS A 207 1.44 -20.15 9.29
C LYS A 207 1.79 -20.32 7.81
N GLU A 208 1.31 -19.42 6.97
CA GLU A 208 1.51 -19.50 5.52
C GLU A 208 2.82 -18.84 5.06
N ALA A 209 3.37 -17.90 5.84
CA ALA A 209 4.59 -17.21 5.49
C ALA A 209 5.82 -18.13 5.44
N LYS A 210 5.89 -19.11 6.36
CA LYS A 210 7.02 -20.04 6.49
C LYS A 210 7.15 -21.02 5.32
N LYS A 211 6.08 -21.27 4.56
CA LYS A 211 6.07 -22.28 3.48
C LYS A 211 6.62 -21.79 2.13
N ARG A 212 6.91 -20.49 1.99
CA ARG A 212 7.07 -19.85 0.67
C ARG A 212 8.40 -19.10 0.50
N ASP A 213 9.38 -19.35 1.36
CA ASP A 213 10.60 -18.56 1.41
C ASP A 213 11.66 -19.03 0.39
N GLU A 214 11.85 -20.33 0.19
CA GLU A 214 12.92 -20.86 -0.68
C GLU A 214 12.83 -20.40 -2.14
N VAL A 215 11.63 -20.44 -2.74
CA VAL A 215 11.42 -19.98 -4.13
C VAL A 215 11.67 -18.48 -4.25
N PHE A 216 11.27 -17.71 -3.24
CA PHE A 216 11.51 -16.27 -3.22
C PHE A 216 13.00 -15.97 -3.07
N GLN A 217 13.70 -16.61 -2.14
CA GLN A 217 15.13 -16.43 -1.90
C GLN A 217 15.96 -16.78 -3.15
N SER A 218 15.67 -17.92 -3.78
CA SER A 218 16.34 -18.33 -5.02
C SER A 218 16.18 -17.28 -6.13
N LEU A 219 14.96 -16.76 -6.32
CA LEU A 219 14.70 -15.71 -7.30
C LEU A 219 15.36 -14.37 -6.92
N TYR A 220 15.38 -14.04 -5.63
CA TYR A 220 16.00 -12.81 -5.11
C TYR A 220 17.50 -12.81 -5.39
N VAL A 221 18.19 -13.90 -5.03
CA VAL A 221 19.63 -14.06 -5.29
C VAL A 221 19.93 -13.95 -6.78
N LYS A 222 19.15 -14.64 -7.63
CA LYS A 222 19.30 -14.54 -9.08
C LYS A 222 19.15 -13.10 -9.58
N LYS A 223 18.13 -12.38 -9.11
CA LYS A 223 17.85 -11.01 -9.52
C LYS A 223 18.91 -10.03 -9.01
N LEU A 224 19.41 -10.24 -7.79
CA LEU A 224 20.50 -9.46 -7.22
C LEU A 224 21.77 -9.60 -8.08
N ASN A 225 22.16 -10.82 -8.41
CA ASN A 225 23.33 -11.08 -9.26
C ASN A 225 23.17 -10.48 -10.67
N GLU A 226 21.99 -10.63 -11.28
CA GLU A 226 21.65 -9.99 -12.57
C GLU A 226 21.82 -8.46 -12.49
N MET A 227 21.25 -7.82 -11.46
CA MET A 227 21.35 -6.38 -11.29
C MET A 227 22.77 -5.90 -10.99
N THR A 228 23.53 -6.64 -10.18
CA THR A 228 24.94 -6.34 -9.92
C THR A 228 25.76 -6.42 -11.19
N LYS A 229 25.54 -7.43 -12.04
CA LYS A 229 26.16 -7.53 -13.36
C LYS A 229 25.81 -6.32 -14.23
N ASP A 230 24.52 -6.00 -14.39
CA ASP A 230 24.07 -4.84 -15.17
C ASP A 230 24.69 -3.53 -14.67
N LEU A 231 24.83 -3.40 -13.35
CA LEU A 231 25.39 -2.21 -12.71
C LEU A 231 26.88 -2.09 -12.99
N ILE A 232 27.62 -3.20 -12.94
CA ILE A 232 29.04 -3.23 -13.30
C ILE A 232 29.23 -2.84 -14.77
N GLU A 233 28.48 -3.47 -15.68
CA GLU A 233 28.57 -3.20 -17.12
C GLU A 233 28.26 -1.73 -17.46
N LEU A 234 27.30 -1.13 -16.76
CA LEU A 234 26.86 0.23 -17.06
C LEU A 234 27.64 1.30 -16.32
N PHE A 235 28.13 1.05 -15.11
CA PHE A 235 28.57 2.10 -14.19
C PHE A 235 29.87 1.78 -13.43
N TYR A 236 30.59 0.70 -13.72
CA TYR A 236 31.92 0.46 -13.14
C TYR A 236 33.01 1.13 -13.99
N THR A 237 34.02 1.67 -13.31
CA THR A 237 35.32 2.06 -13.89
C THR A 237 36.37 1.01 -13.53
N ASP A 238 37.66 1.31 -13.65
CA ASP A 238 38.72 0.33 -13.37
C ASP A 238 38.64 -0.26 -11.96
N ASN A 239 38.30 0.55 -10.95
CA ASN A 239 38.28 0.11 -9.55
C ASN A 239 37.00 0.49 -8.78
N ASP A 240 36.14 1.36 -9.30
CA ASP A 240 35.06 1.98 -8.54
C ASP A 240 33.77 2.16 -9.34
N LEU A 241 32.69 2.50 -8.65
CA LEU A 241 31.47 3.00 -9.29
C LEU A 241 31.66 4.42 -9.84
N ASP A 242 31.36 4.60 -11.14
CA ASP A 242 31.27 5.90 -11.81
C ASP A 242 30.02 6.67 -11.37
N TRP A 243 30.15 7.35 -10.24
CA TRP A 243 29.08 8.18 -9.68
C TRP A 243 28.66 9.32 -10.61
N ASN A 244 29.57 9.86 -11.41
CA ASN A 244 29.24 10.91 -12.37
C ASN A 244 28.33 10.36 -13.47
N LYS A 245 28.65 9.18 -14.02
CA LYS A 245 27.80 8.49 -15.00
C LYS A 245 26.46 8.05 -14.43
N ILE A 246 26.42 7.61 -13.17
CA ILE A 246 25.16 7.29 -12.46
C ILE A 246 24.28 8.54 -12.32
N ILE A 247 24.85 9.66 -11.85
CA ILE A 247 24.12 10.93 -11.71
C ILE A 247 23.63 11.41 -13.07
N ASP A 248 24.49 11.35 -14.10
CA ASP A 248 24.11 11.72 -15.46
C ASP A 248 22.99 10.83 -16.00
N TYR A 249 23.01 9.54 -15.70
CA TYR A 249 21.98 8.60 -16.12
C TYR A 249 20.61 8.91 -15.49
N VAL A 250 20.59 9.35 -14.24
CA VAL A 250 19.35 9.62 -13.49
C VAL A 250 18.85 11.05 -13.68
N SER A 251 19.74 12.03 -13.81
CA SER A 251 19.39 13.45 -13.67
C SER A 251 19.73 14.32 -14.88
N LYS A 252 20.59 13.87 -15.81
CA LYS A 252 20.97 14.71 -16.95
C LYS A 252 19.79 14.91 -17.89
N LYS A 253 19.59 16.16 -18.31
CA LYS A 253 18.59 16.53 -19.34
C LYS A 253 18.78 15.68 -20.59
N GLU A 254 17.70 15.06 -21.07
CA GLU A 254 17.72 14.35 -22.35
C GLU A 254 17.91 15.30 -23.53
N THR A 255 18.81 14.94 -24.46
CA THR A 255 18.94 15.63 -25.75
C THR A 255 18.15 14.88 -26.83
N LYS A 256 17.63 15.60 -27.85
CA LYS A 256 16.75 15.04 -28.90
C LYS A 256 17.30 13.78 -29.61
N LYS A 257 18.63 13.62 -29.69
CA LYS A 257 19.30 12.44 -30.30
C LYS A 257 19.14 11.14 -29.48
N ARG A 258 18.99 11.21 -28.15
CA ARG A 258 18.89 10.03 -27.27
C ARG A 258 17.51 9.36 -27.35
N LYS A 259 16.45 10.14 -27.55
CA LYS A 259 15.05 9.66 -27.70
C LYS A 259 14.83 8.72 -28.90
N LEU A 260 15.62 8.87 -29.97
CA LEU A 260 15.51 8.03 -31.17
C LEU A 260 16.15 6.63 -30.96
N LYS A 261 17.23 6.52 -30.18
CA LYS A 261 17.92 5.25 -29.88
C LYS A 261 17.19 4.37 -28.85
N GLU A 262 16.48 4.95 -27.89
CA GLU A 262 15.70 4.17 -26.90
C GLU A 262 14.38 3.63 -27.48
N LYS A 263 13.79 4.32 -28.46
CA LYS A 263 12.58 3.83 -29.17
C LYS A 263 12.87 2.68 -30.15
N SER A 264 14.08 2.56 -30.69
CA SER A 264 14.47 1.45 -31.55
C SER A 264 14.83 0.19 -30.77
N SER A 265 15.52 0.34 -29.63
CA SER A 265 15.92 -0.79 -28.77
C SER A 265 14.75 -1.42 -27.98
N SER A 266 13.69 -0.67 -27.71
CA SER A 266 12.45 -1.20 -27.09
C SER A 266 11.54 -1.97 -28.04
N LYS A 267 11.70 -1.81 -29.36
CA LYS A 267 10.97 -2.58 -30.38
C LYS A 267 11.66 -3.90 -30.76
N ALA A 268 12.95 -4.05 -30.48
CA ALA A 268 13.72 -5.25 -30.81
C ALA A 268 13.62 -6.37 -29.74
N ASN A 269 12.96 -6.14 -28.61
CA ASN A 269 12.79 -7.09 -27.50
C ASN A 269 11.31 -7.41 -27.20
N LYS A 270 10.46 -7.42 -28.24
CA LYS A 270 9.09 -7.95 -28.17
C LYS A 270 8.98 -9.19 -29.03
#